data_AF-A0AAU2WNQ9-F1
#
_entry.id   AF-A0AAU2WNQ9-F1
#
_cell.length_a   1.000
_cell.length_b   1.000
_cell.length_c   1.000
_cell.angle_alpha   90.00
_cell.angle_beta   90.00
_cell.angle_gamma   90.00
#
_symmetry.space_group_name_H-M   'P 1'
#
loop_
_entity.id
_entity.type
_entity.pdbx_description
1 polymer ?
#
loop_
_entity_poly.entity_id
_entity_poly.type
_entity_poly.pdbx_seq_one_letter_code
_entity_poly.pdbx_strand_id
1 'polypeptide(L)'
;MADEIKYEYKTVQTVRGTDGLVISKMQKDGWVLVEQAQGTLRSTLSFRRPKKPQPWLLIGTAAAVLVILAIVIGASSALSDGGEKKDESDKSTAAASEKPSATPTPTTAESAATEVITPQNNPEFAALLKADSCDDANLDFATKHGGQTVAFNGSIVSMAPHGDYDTRYDFLLGPGDKGPNTTVGPAFKYQDVNIFDLKLTGKKIPATVGAGDKFRFVAKVGKFNADQCVFFLDPVSTENR
;
A
#
# COMPACT_ATOMS: atom_id res chain seq x y z
N MET A 1 -41.22 24.58 9.88
CA MET A 1 -41.20 23.13 10.17
C MET A 1 -39.78 22.82 10.60
N ALA A 2 -39.56 22.29 11.82
CA ALA A 2 -38.22 22.10 12.34
C ALA A 2 -37.56 20.91 11.64
N ASP A 3 -36.42 21.16 10.97
CA ASP A 3 -35.61 20.13 10.34
C ASP A 3 -35.07 19.19 11.43
N GLU A 4 -35.52 17.94 11.42
CA GLU A 4 -35.09 16.92 12.38
C GLU A 4 -33.65 16.50 12.04
N ILE A 5 -32.68 16.94 12.85
CA ILE A 5 -31.27 16.59 12.66
C ILE A 5 -31.11 15.08 12.92
N LYS A 6 -30.89 14.31 11.85
CA LYS A 6 -30.55 12.89 11.95
C LYS A 6 -29.08 12.73 12.34
N TYR A 7 -28.81 11.93 13.36
CA TYR A 7 -27.47 11.63 13.84
C TYR A 7 -27.01 10.24 13.40
N GLU A 8 -25.73 10.11 13.07
CA GLU A 8 -25.03 8.83 12.91
C GLU A 8 -24.30 8.50 14.21
N TYR A 9 -24.30 7.23 14.61
CA TYR A 9 -23.65 6.74 15.82
C TYR A 9 -22.56 5.72 15.49
N LYS A 10 -21.46 5.75 16.23
CA LYS A 10 -20.34 4.83 16.07
C LYS A 10 -19.74 4.47 17.41
N THR A 11 -19.51 3.19 17.65
CA THR A 11 -18.86 2.69 18.87
C THR A 11 -17.49 2.12 18.54
N VAL A 12 -16.48 2.47 19.34
CA VAL A 12 -15.09 2.05 19.18
C VAL A 12 -14.60 1.50 20.51
N GLN A 13 -13.93 0.35 20.50
CA GLN A 13 -13.24 -0.18 21.67
C GLN A 13 -11.75 0.13 21.59
N THR A 14 -11.17 0.55 22.71
CA THR A 14 -9.75 0.89 22.82
C THR A 14 -9.15 0.27 24.06
N VAL A 15 -7.82 0.15 24.08
CA VAL A 15 -7.08 -0.27 25.28
C VAL A 15 -7.21 0.85 26.33
N ARG A 16 -7.49 0.46 27.58
CA ARG A 16 -7.66 1.44 28.66
C ARG A 16 -6.40 2.30 28.79
N GLY A 17 -6.57 3.62 28.69
CA GLY A 17 -5.49 4.60 28.81
C GLY A 17 -5.07 5.24 27.48
N THR A 18 -5.50 4.69 26.33
CA THR A 18 -5.30 5.32 25.01
C THR A 18 -6.54 6.07 24.51
N ASP A 19 -7.58 6.17 25.34
CA ASP A 19 -8.88 6.77 25.04
C ASP A 19 -8.74 8.20 24.47
N GLY A 20 -7.85 9.01 25.04
CA GLY A 20 -7.62 10.39 24.60
C GLY A 20 -7.18 10.50 23.14
N LEU A 21 -6.31 9.59 22.68
CA LEU A 21 -5.82 9.58 21.29
C LEU A 21 -6.95 9.26 20.32
N VAL A 22 -7.79 8.28 20.68
CA VAL A 22 -8.94 7.87 19.88
C VAL A 22 -10.00 8.96 19.86
N ILE A 23 -10.29 9.60 21.00
CA ILE A 23 -11.22 10.72 21.08
C ILE A 23 -10.74 11.89 20.22
N SER A 24 -9.46 12.28 20.30
CA SER A 24 -8.89 13.36 19.48
C SER A 24 -8.93 13.04 17.98
N LYS A 25 -8.69 11.78 17.58
CA LYS A 25 -8.83 11.36 16.18
C LYS A 25 -10.29 11.47 15.71
N MET A 26 -11.23 10.91 16.48
CA MET A 26 -12.65 10.95 16.14
C MET A 26 -13.20 12.38 16.09
N GLN A 27 -12.78 13.27 16.99
CA GLN A 27 -13.17 14.69 16.96
C GLN A 27 -12.69 15.41 15.70
N LYS A 28 -11.46 15.14 15.24
CA LYS A 28 -10.96 15.68 13.95
C LYS A 28 -11.80 15.23 12.77
N ASP A 29 -12.31 14.00 12.81
CA ASP A 29 -13.20 13.44 11.78
C ASP A 29 -14.66 13.95 11.90
N GLY A 30 -14.93 14.86 12.84
CA GLY A 30 -16.24 15.45 13.08
C GLY A 30 -17.17 14.61 13.95
N TRP A 31 -16.64 13.60 14.65
CA TRP A 31 -17.39 12.79 15.60
C TRP A 31 -17.31 13.37 17.01
N VAL A 32 -18.46 13.48 17.68
CA VAL A 32 -18.57 13.97 19.05
C VAL A 32 -18.74 12.80 20.00
N LEU A 33 -17.92 12.72 21.05
CA LEU A 33 -18.06 11.69 22.09
C LEU A 33 -19.41 11.87 22.81
N VAL A 34 -20.16 10.78 22.92
CA VAL A 34 -21.46 10.71 23.61
C VAL A 34 -21.31 10.00 24.94
N GLU A 35 -20.62 8.88 24.94
CA GLU A 35 -20.52 8.01 26.11
C GLU A 35 -19.17 7.29 26.12
N GLN A 36 -18.61 7.13 27.31
CA GLN A 36 -17.38 6.38 27.56
C GLN A 36 -17.65 5.39 28.68
N ALA A 37 -17.66 4.09 28.34
CA ALA A 37 -17.77 3.02 29.31
C ALA A 37 -16.39 2.41 29.56
N GLN A 38 -15.87 2.58 30.77
CA GLN A 38 -14.55 2.08 31.16
C GLN A 38 -14.66 0.66 31.74
N GLY A 39 -14.05 -0.30 31.05
CA GLY A 39 -13.84 -1.65 31.56
C GLY A 39 -12.49 -1.82 32.27
N THR A 40 -12.20 -3.02 32.75
CA THR A 40 -10.96 -3.31 33.49
C THR A 40 -9.71 -3.19 32.60
N LEU A 41 -9.78 -3.64 31.34
CA LEU A 41 -8.67 -3.64 30.38
C LEU A 41 -8.95 -2.84 29.10
N ARG A 42 -10.22 -2.59 28.78
CA ARG A 42 -10.64 -1.90 27.55
C ARG A 42 -11.70 -0.87 27.86
N SER A 43 -11.67 0.23 27.13
CA SER A 43 -12.69 1.27 27.16
C SER A 43 -13.53 1.21 25.89
N THR A 44 -14.84 1.38 26.05
CA THR A 44 -15.77 1.51 24.92
C THR A 44 -16.16 2.98 24.80
N LEU A 45 -15.96 3.56 23.62
CA LEU A 45 -16.24 4.95 23.29
C LEU A 45 -17.35 5.01 22.25
N SER A 46 -18.46 5.66 22.57
CA SER A 46 -19.58 5.88 21.66
C SER A 46 -19.58 7.33 21.19
N PHE A 47 -19.66 7.52 19.88
CA PHE A 47 -19.61 8.80 19.20
C PHE A 47 -20.87 9.05 18.39
N ARG A 48 -21.20 10.32 18.16
CA ARG A 48 -22.24 10.76 17.24
C ARG A 48 -21.76 11.86 16.29
N ARG A 49 -22.36 11.94 15.11
CA ARG A 49 -22.13 13.02 14.14
C ARG A 49 -23.44 13.39 13.44
N PRO A 50 -23.73 14.68 13.17
CA PRO A 50 -24.90 15.06 12.36
C PRO A 50 -24.73 14.58 10.92
N LYS A 51 -25.71 13.83 10.43
CA LYS A 51 -25.75 13.35 9.04
C LYS A 51 -25.94 14.55 8.12
N LYS A 52 -25.04 14.75 7.17
CA LYS A 52 -25.24 15.79 6.13
C LYS A 52 -26.49 15.41 5.32
N PRO A 53 -27.48 16.31 5.15
CA PRO A 53 -28.61 16.02 4.29
C PRO A 53 -28.07 15.87 2.87
N GLN A 54 -28.13 14.64 2.35
CA GLN A 54 -27.75 14.32 0.99
C GLN A 54 -28.83 14.89 0.07
N PRO A 55 -28.50 15.70 -0.96
CA PRO A 55 -29.51 16.22 -1.86
C PRO A 55 -30.19 15.03 -2.55
N TRP A 56 -31.50 14.94 -2.34
CA TRP A 56 -32.38 13.96 -2.96
C TRP A 56 -32.40 14.20 -4.46
N LEU A 57 -31.45 13.59 -5.17
CA LEU A 57 -31.60 13.23 -6.57
C LEU A 57 -31.15 11.78 -6.69
N LEU A 58 -32.01 10.98 -7.30
CA LEU A 58 -31.91 9.54 -7.59
C LEU A 58 -32.43 8.60 -6.48
N ILE A 59 -33.75 8.64 -6.27
CA ILE A 59 -34.49 7.42 -5.88
C ILE A 59 -34.68 6.60 -7.16
N GLY A 60 -34.18 5.38 -7.16
CA GLY A 60 -34.39 4.42 -8.23
C GLY A 60 -33.87 3.04 -7.83
N THR A 61 -34.67 2.33 -7.03
CA THR A 61 -34.68 0.87 -6.86
C THR A 61 -33.39 0.17 -6.42
N ALA A 62 -33.33 -0.28 -5.16
CA ALA A 62 -33.14 -1.71 -4.85
C ALA A 62 -33.25 -1.96 -3.34
N ALA A 63 -33.88 -3.09 -3.04
CA ALA A 63 -34.34 -3.53 -1.75
C ALA A 63 -33.25 -3.68 -0.68
N ALA A 64 -33.71 -3.53 0.55
CA ALA A 64 -33.01 -3.78 1.79
C ALA A 64 -32.48 -5.22 1.89
N VAL A 65 -31.20 -5.36 2.25
CA VAL A 65 -30.70 -6.50 3.04
C VAL A 65 -29.70 -5.96 4.06
N LEU A 66 -30.18 -5.76 5.29
CA LEU A 66 -29.36 -5.54 6.49
C LEU A 66 -28.80 -6.91 6.93
N VAL A 67 -27.55 -7.23 6.58
CA VAL A 67 -26.80 -8.30 7.26
C VAL A 67 -26.00 -7.64 8.38
N ILE A 68 -26.48 -7.81 9.61
CA ILE A 68 -25.74 -7.51 10.84
C ILE A 68 -24.78 -8.69 11.06
N LEU A 69 -23.50 -8.51 10.73
CA LEU A 69 -22.43 -9.42 11.15
C LEU A 69 -21.84 -8.90 12.47
N ALA A 70 -22.47 -9.30 13.58
CA ALA A 70 -21.86 -9.25 14.90
C ALA A 70 -20.86 -10.41 15.01
N ILE A 71 -19.58 -10.18 14.69
CA ILE A 71 -18.53 -11.13 15.06
C ILE A 71 -18.06 -10.78 16.47
N VAL A 72 -18.67 -11.47 17.44
CA VAL A 72 -18.13 -11.60 18.80
C VAL A 72 -16.98 -12.59 18.72
N ILE A 73 -15.73 -12.11 18.74
CA ILE A 73 -14.58 -12.98 18.99
C ILE A 73 -14.50 -13.21 20.50
N GLY A 74 -15.02 -14.36 20.91
CA GLY A 74 -14.91 -14.88 22.27
C GLY A 74 -13.46 -15.21 22.63
N ALA A 75 -13.12 -14.92 23.87
CA ALA A 75 -11.90 -15.36 24.53
C ALA A 75 -11.93 -16.88 24.75
N SER A 76 -10.86 -17.57 24.39
CA SER A 76 -10.50 -18.87 24.96
C SER A 76 -9.13 -18.74 25.62
N SER A 77 -9.17 -18.62 26.93
CA SER A 77 -8.09 -18.97 27.84
C SER A 77 -7.93 -20.50 27.89
N ALA A 78 -6.70 -20.99 27.74
CA ALA A 78 -6.26 -22.27 28.30
C ALA A 78 -4.73 -22.28 28.40
N LEU A 79 -4.24 -22.87 29.49
CA LEU A 79 -2.91 -22.79 30.06
C LEU A 79 -1.87 -23.65 29.32
N SER A 80 -0.59 -23.27 29.47
CA SER A 80 0.55 -24.11 29.93
C SER A 80 1.87 -23.38 29.59
N ASP A 81 2.67 -23.00 30.59
CA ASP A 81 3.74 -23.80 31.22
C ASP A 81 5.10 -23.41 30.59
N GLY A 82 5.87 -22.54 31.27
CA GLY A 82 7.14 -22.95 31.90
C GLY A 82 8.30 -22.38 31.06
N GLY A 83 9.42 -21.85 31.54
CA GLY A 83 9.98 -21.59 32.86
C GLY A 83 11.17 -20.63 32.66
N GLU A 84 11.83 -20.29 33.76
CA GLU A 84 12.71 -19.14 34.00
C GLU A 84 14.04 -18.95 33.23
N LYS A 85 14.43 -17.66 33.22
CA LYS A 85 15.76 -17.01 33.20
C LYS A 85 16.97 -17.87 33.63
N LYS A 86 18.12 -17.65 32.98
CA LYS A 86 19.28 -16.90 33.54
C LYS A 86 20.50 -16.84 32.60
N ASP A 87 21.08 -15.64 32.50
CA ASP A 87 22.49 -15.35 32.22
C ASP A 87 23.43 -16.11 33.20
N GLU A 88 24.60 -16.56 32.73
CA GLU A 88 25.88 -15.87 32.97
C GLU A 88 27.07 -16.62 32.35
N SER A 89 27.93 -15.85 31.69
CA SER A 89 29.40 -15.96 31.53
C SER A 89 30.12 -17.20 32.08
N ASP A 90 30.92 -17.86 31.22
CA ASP A 90 32.27 -18.24 31.62
C ASP A 90 33.28 -18.29 30.45
N LYS A 91 34.49 -17.85 30.78
CA LYS A 91 35.62 -17.58 29.90
C LYS A 91 36.66 -18.70 30.06
N SER A 92 37.28 -19.14 28.97
CA SER A 92 38.75 -19.21 28.79
C SER A 92 39.30 -20.46 28.06
N THR A 93 40.21 -20.15 27.13
CA THR A 93 41.43 -20.89 26.69
C THR A 93 41.34 -22.13 25.79
N ALA A 94 41.58 -21.87 24.49
CA ALA A 94 42.71 -22.35 23.67
C ALA A 94 43.13 -23.83 23.71
N ALA A 95 43.05 -24.49 22.55
CA ALA A 95 44.21 -25.15 21.91
C ALA A 95 43.89 -25.45 20.44
N ALA A 96 44.82 -25.10 19.57
CA ALA A 96 44.80 -25.33 18.13
C ALA A 96 45.00 -26.82 17.79
N SER A 97 44.40 -27.26 16.68
CA SER A 97 44.94 -28.37 15.89
C SER A 97 44.51 -28.20 14.42
N GLU A 98 45.49 -27.98 13.55
CA GLU A 98 45.37 -27.91 12.10
C GLU A 98 45.12 -29.31 11.50
N LYS A 99 44.25 -29.40 10.47
CA LYS A 99 44.52 -29.82 9.06
C LYS A 99 43.20 -30.16 8.32
N PRO A 100 43.17 -30.23 6.97
CA PRO A 100 42.33 -29.37 6.15
C PRO A 100 41.16 -30.15 5.51
N SER A 101 39.97 -29.56 5.49
CA SER A 101 38.85 -30.16 4.76
C SER A 101 38.15 -29.11 3.91
N ALA A 102 38.26 -29.33 2.60
CA ALA A 102 37.44 -28.84 1.50
C ALA A 102 36.90 -27.41 1.63
N THR A 103 37.55 -26.49 0.91
CA THR A 103 36.91 -25.31 0.33
C THR A 103 35.54 -25.72 -0.26
N PRO A 104 34.40 -25.20 0.23
CA PRO A 104 33.21 -25.22 -0.58
C PRO A 104 33.50 -24.31 -1.77
N THR A 105 33.64 -24.93 -2.94
CA THR A 105 33.45 -24.28 -4.22
C THR A 105 32.24 -23.35 -4.07
N PRO A 106 32.34 -22.04 -4.38
CA PRO A 106 31.14 -21.25 -4.50
C PRO A 106 30.36 -21.91 -5.63
N THR A 107 29.30 -22.64 -5.27
CA THR A 107 28.22 -22.92 -6.19
C THR A 107 27.84 -21.57 -6.76
N THR A 108 28.24 -21.36 -8.01
CA THR A 108 27.59 -20.45 -8.93
C THR A 108 26.10 -20.72 -8.79
N ALA A 109 25.46 -19.98 -7.90
CA ALA A 109 24.08 -19.61 -8.07
C ALA A 109 24.12 -18.74 -9.31
N GLU A 110 23.89 -19.38 -10.44
CA GLU A 110 23.62 -18.77 -11.72
C GLU A 110 22.51 -17.74 -11.47
N SER A 111 22.95 -16.50 -11.25
CA SER A 111 22.10 -15.34 -11.16
C SER A 111 21.48 -15.22 -12.54
N ALA A 112 20.33 -15.85 -12.73
CA ALA A 112 19.46 -15.64 -13.87
C ALA A 112 19.25 -14.12 -13.95
N ALA A 113 19.99 -13.48 -14.84
CA ALA A 113 19.79 -12.08 -15.15
C ALA A 113 18.35 -11.98 -15.64
N THR A 114 17.46 -11.52 -14.76
CA THR A 114 16.06 -11.31 -15.11
C THR A 114 16.07 -10.20 -16.15
N GLU A 115 15.93 -10.58 -17.42
CA GLU A 115 15.96 -9.65 -18.53
C GLU A 115 14.89 -8.57 -18.34
N VAL A 116 15.27 -7.31 -18.55
CA VAL A 116 14.36 -6.17 -18.41
C VAL A 116 13.50 -6.08 -19.66
N ILE A 117 12.18 -6.16 -19.47
CA ILE A 117 11.19 -6.00 -20.52
C ILE A 117 11.07 -4.51 -20.87
N THR A 118 11.21 -4.19 -22.15
CA THR A 118 11.15 -2.82 -22.68
C THR A 118 10.26 -2.79 -23.91
N PRO A 119 9.74 -1.62 -24.31
CA PRO A 119 8.97 -1.51 -25.55
C PRO A 119 9.78 -1.85 -26.81
N GLN A 120 11.11 -1.89 -26.72
CA GLN A 120 12.00 -2.21 -27.84
C GLN A 120 12.20 -3.72 -28.04
N ASN A 121 12.27 -4.50 -26.95
CA ASN A 121 12.48 -5.95 -27.00
C ASN A 121 11.19 -6.77 -26.81
N ASN A 122 10.08 -6.15 -26.41
CA ASN A 122 8.80 -6.85 -26.20
C ASN A 122 7.63 -6.11 -26.88
N PRO A 123 7.08 -6.65 -27.98
CA PRO A 123 5.98 -6.02 -28.71
C PRO A 123 4.66 -6.01 -27.94
N GLU A 124 4.42 -6.98 -27.05
CA GLU A 124 3.24 -7.02 -26.17
C GLU A 124 3.26 -5.84 -25.20
N PHE A 125 4.40 -5.60 -24.56
CA PHE A 125 4.56 -4.43 -23.70
C PHE A 125 4.46 -3.11 -24.50
N ALA A 126 5.02 -3.06 -25.71
CA ALA A 126 4.91 -1.89 -26.57
C ALA A 126 3.47 -1.57 -26.99
N ALA A 127 2.65 -2.60 -27.20
CA ALA A 127 1.21 -2.46 -27.46
C ALA A 127 0.47 -2.04 -26.19
N LEU A 128 0.79 -2.65 -25.04
CA LEU A 128 0.19 -2.33 -23.75
C LEU A 128 0.33 -0.85 -23.42
N LEU A 129 1.50 -0.24 -23.63
CA LEU A 129 1.72 1.20 -23.40
C LEU A 129 0.87 2.15 -24.27
N LYS A 130 0.09 1.62 -25.22
CA LYS A 130 -0.84 2.36 -26.08
C LYS A 130 -2.29 1.92 -25.89
N ALA A 131 -2.54 0.87 -25.13
CA ALA A 131 -3.87 0.31 -24.88
C ALA A 131 -4.71 1.24 -24.00
N ASP A 132 -5.99 0.92 -23.84
CA ASP A 132 -6.83 1.57 -22.83
C ASP A 132 -6.42 1.10 -21.41
N SER A 133 -6.62 1.96 -20.42
CA SER A 133 -6.31 1.64 -19.02
C SER A 133 -7.11 0.45 -18.46
N CYS A 134 -8.30 0.19 -18.99
CA CYS A 134 -9.18 -0.90 -18.60
C CYS A 134 -9.13 -2.10 -19.56
N ASP A 135 -8.24 -2.10 -20.56
CA ASP A 135 -8.14 -3.17 -21.55
C ASP A 135 -7.73 -4.51 -20.90
N ASP A 136 -8.31 -5.62 -21.35
CA ASP A 136 -8.01 -6.97 -20.84
C ASP A 136 -6.52 -7.33 -21.00
N ALA A 137 -5.82 -6.73 -21.97
CA ALA A 137 -4.38 -6.87 -22.13
C ALA A 137 -3.58 -6.50 -20.86
N ASN A 138 -4.12 -5.63 -20.00
CA ASN A 138 -3.50 -5.30 -18.71
C ASN A 138 -3.51 -6.49 -17.76
N LEU A 139 -4.61 -7.23 -17.70
CA LEU A 139 -4.74 -8.42 -16.87
C LEU A 139 -3.83 -9.55 -17.39
N ASP A 140 -3.86 -9.76 -18.70
CA ASP A 140 -3.05 -10.78 -19.37
C ASP A 140 -1.57 -10.52 -19.14
N PHE A 141 -1.12 -9.28 -19.37
CA PHE A 141 0.27 -8.88 -19.18
C PHE A 141 0.70 -9.02 -17.72
N ALA A 142 -0.11 -8.56 -16.75
CA ALA A 142 0.18 -8.70 -15.33
C ALA A 142 0.32 -10.17 -14.90
N THR A 143 -0.56 -11.04 -15.40
CA THR A 143 -0.55 -12.48 -15.09
C THR A 143 0.68 -13.16 -15.68
N LYS A 144 1.02 -12.85 -16.93
CA LYS A 144 2.12 -13.47 -17.67
C LYS A 144 3.49 -13.00 -17.20
N HIS A 145 3.62 -11.72 -16.88
CA HIS A 145 4.90 -11.07 -16.60
C HIS A 145 5.08 -10.72 -15.11
N GLY A 146 4.20 -11.18 -14.22
CA GLY A 146 4.25 -10.93 -12.78
C GLY A 146 5.63 -11.20 -12.17
N GLY A 147 6.14 -10.23 -11.42
CA GLY A 147 7.45 -10.26 -10.78
C GLY A 147 8.65 -9.95 -11.70
N GLN A 148 8.47 -9.98 -13.02
CA GLN A 148 9.51 -9.58 -13.97
C GLN A 148 9.69 -8.05 -13.97
N THR A 149 10.86 -7.60 -14.41
CA THR A 149 11.17 -6.16 -14.43
C THR A 149 10.82 -5.57 -15.79
N VAL A 150 10.07 -4.47 -15.79
CA VAL A 150 9.81 -3.63 -16.96
C VAL A 150 10.55 -2.31 -16.85
N ALA A 151 10.89 -1.72 -17.99
CA ALA A 151 11.38 -0.35 -18.06
C ALA A 151 10.68 0.43 -19.18
N PHE A 152 10.21 1.63 -18.85
CA PHE A 152 9.53 2.51 -19.79
C PHE A 152 9.78 3.98 -19.48
N ASN A 153 9.68 4.80 -20.52
CA ASN A 153 9.69 6.25 -20.39
C ASN A 153 8.28 6.74 -20.07
N GLY A 154 8.13 7.49 -18.99
CA GLY A 154 6.84 7.95 -18.52
C GLY A 154 6.91 9.26 -17.76
N SER A 155 5.77 9.64 -17.23
CA SER A 155 5.62 10.78 -16.34
C SER A 155 4.63 10.47 -15.22
N ILE A 156 4.74 11.20 -14.12
CA ILE A 156 3.80 11.10 -13.01
C ILE A 156 2.51 11.80 -13.41
N VAL A 157 1.42 11.05 -13.48
CA VAL A 157 0.07 11.54 -13.79
C VAL A 157 -0.51 12.24 -12.57
N SER A 158 -0.43 11.59 -11.41
CA SER A 158 -0.85 12.16 -10.13
C SER A 158 -0.04 11.58 -8.99
N MET A 159 0.00 12.32 -7.88
CA MET A 159 0.65 11.92 -6.64
C MET A 159 -0.24 12.40 -5.50
N ALA A 160 -0.59 11.48 -4.60
CA ALA A 160 -1.39 11.79 -3.42
C ALA A 160 -0.80 11.09 -2.19
N PRO A 161 -0.94 11.68 -0.99
CA PRO A 161 -0.63 10.98 0.25
C PRO A 161 -1.37 9.64 0.33
N HIS A 162 -0.67 8.60 0.79
CA HIS A 162 -1.29 7.32 1.09
C HIS A 162 -2.01 7.44 2.44
N GLY A 163 -3.34 7.40 2.46
CA GLY A 163 -4.10 7.52 3.71
C GLY A 163 -3.80 8.81 4.47
N ASP A 164 -3.39 8.69 5.74
CA ASP A 164 -2.99 9.81 6.62
C ASP A 164 -1.46 9.96 6.78
N TYR A 165 -0.66 9.30 5.93
CA TYR A 165 0.80 9.44 5.95
C TYR A 165 1.28 10.71 5.25
N ASP A 166 2.19 11.46 5.89
CA ASP A 166 2.79 12.66 5.30
C ASP A 166 3.92 12.37 4.29
N THR A 167 4.47 11.15 4.34
CA THR A 167 5.72 10.78 3.62
C THR A 167 5.56 9.56 2.70
N ARG A 168 4.36 8.97 2.66
CA ARG A 168 4.03 7.82 1.82
C ARG A 168 2.99 8.26 0.81
N TYR A 169 3.14 7.81 -0.43
CA TYR A 169 2.34 8.30 -1.53
C TYR A 169 1.85 7.18 -2.42
N ASP A 170 0.69 7.43 -3.00
CA ASP A 170 0.20 6.73 -4.16
C ASP A 170 0.56 7.55 -5.41
N PHE A 171 1.41 7.00 -6.27
CA PHE A 171 1.78 7.61 -7.55
C PHE A 171 1.03 6.91 -8.67
N LEU A 172 0.32 7.68 -9.48
CA LEU A 172 -0.18 7.23 -10.76
C LEU A 172 0.82 7.63 -11.84
N LEU A 173 1.25 6.67 -12.65
CA LEU A 173 2.25 6.82 -13.69
C LEU A 173 1.61 6.53 -15.04
N GLY A 174 2.05 7.26 -16.06
CA GLY A 174 1.57 7.10 -17.42
C GLY A 174 2.73 7.00 -18.39
N PRO A 175 2.56 6.29 -19.52
CA PRO A 175 3.56 6.26 -20.57
C PRO A 175 3.72 7.64 -21.24
N GLY A 176 4.94 7.94 -21.64
CA GLY A 176 5.28 9.22 -22.28
C GLY A 176 5.22 10.40 -21.31
N ASP A 177 5.18 11.61 -21.87
CA ASP A 177 5.59 12.83 -21.16
C ASP A 177 4.43 13.80 -20.87
N LYS A 178 3.18 13.31 -20.94
CA LYS A 178 1.97 14.15 -20.83
C LYS A 178 1.53 14.41 -19.38
N GLY A 179 2.11 13.74 -18.40
CA GLY A 179 1.81 13.92 -16.98
C GLY A 179 0.31 13.79 -16.71
N PRO A 180 -0.32 14.77 -16.03
CA PRO A 180 -1.77 14.79 -15.79
C PRO A 180 -2.66 14.70 -17.04
N ASN A 181 -2.13 15.01 -18.22
CA ASN A 181 -2.86 14.94 -19.50
C ASN A 181 -2.64 13.61 -20.24
N THR A 182 -2.12 12.58 -19.57
CA THR A 182 -1.96 11.24 -20.17
C THR A 182 -3.33 10.60 -20.35
N THR A 183 -3.64 10.18 -21.58
CA THR A 183 -4.94 9.60 -21.96
C THR A 183 -4.82 8.23 -22.60
N VAL A 184 -3.61 7.65 -22.62
CA VAL A 184 -3.31 6.38 -23.30
C VAL A 184 -2.40 5.54 -22.43
N GLY A 185 -2.54 4.23 -22.57
CA GLY A 185 -1.79 3.22 -21.83
C GLY A 185 -2.38 2.90 -20.46
N PRO A 186 -1.73 1.97 -19.74
CA PRO A 186 -2.18 1.52 -18.43
C PRO A 186 -2.08 2.65 -17.40
N ALA A 187 -3.03 2.66 -16.47
CA ALA A 187 -2.92 3.47 -15.26
C ALA A 187 -1.98 2.76 -14.28
N PHE A 188 -0.67 2.89 -14.49
CA PHE A 188 0.33 2.27 -13.62
C PHE A 188 0.34 2.92 -12.25
N LYS A 189 0.49 2.14 -11.18
CA LYS A 189 0.48 2.64 -9.81
C LYS A 189 1.62 2.10 -8.98
N TYR A 190 2.35 3.01 -8.36
CA TYR A 190 3.12 2.72 -7.15
C TYR A 190 2.23 3.07 -5.96
N GLN A 191 1.97 2.09 -5.09
CA GLN A 191 1.08 2.26 -3.94
C GLN A 191 1.88 2.24 -2.65
N ASP A 192 1.57 3.17 -1.74
CA ASP A 192 2.25 3.27 -0.45
C ASP A 192 3.78 3.27 -0.62
N VAL A 193 4.31 4.27 -1.31
CA VAL A 193 5.74 4.38 -1.64
C VAL A 193 6.29 5.70 -1.08
N ASN A 194 7.45 5.65 -0.43
CA ASN A 194 8.18 6.87 -0.05
C ASN A 194 9.04 7.36 -1.22
N ILE A 195 9.35 8.66 -1.29
CA ILE A 195 10.24 9.21 -2.33
C ILE A 195 11.60 8.48 -2.38
N PHE A 196 12.14 8.06 -1.23
CA PHE A 196 13.40 7.29 -1.18
C PHE A 196 13.29 5.90 -1.83
N ASP A 197 12.10 5.29 -1.80
CA ASP A 197 11.84 3.98 -2.42
C ASP A 197 11.87 4.06 -3.97
N LEU A 198 11.66 5.26 -4.53
CA LEU A 198 11.77 5.49 -5.98
C LEU A 198 13.20 5.30 -6.50
N LYS A 199 14.20 5.35 -5.62
CA LYS A 199 15.64 5.22 -5.95
C LYS A 199 15.99 6.11 -7.13
N LEU A 200 15.82 7.42 -6.92
CA LEU A 200 16.06 8.42 -7.94
C LEU A 200 17.53 8.40 -8.38
N THR A 201 17.77 8.40 -9.69
CA THR A 201 19.11 8.38 -10.30
C THR A 201 19.22 9.38 -11.44
N GLY A 202 20.43 9.59 -11.95
CA GLY A 202 20.71 10.46 -13.10
C GLY A 202 21.54 11.70 -12.75
N LYS A 203 21.85 12.52 -13.76
CA LYS A 203 22.76 13.69 -13.61
C LYS A 203 22.14 14.87 -12.86
N LYS A 204 20.81 14.96 -12.81
CA LYS A 204 20.05 16.05 -12.18
C LYS A 204 18.87 15.47 -11.41
N ILE A 205 19.17 14.81 -10.29
CA ILE A 205 18.13 14.25 -9.42
C ILE A 205 17.33 15.42 -8.82
N PRO A 206 16.00 15.46 -8.99
CA PRO A 206 15.19 16.56 -8.47
C PRO A 206 15.14 16.49 -6.93
N ALA A 207 15.07 17.65 -6.29
CA ALA A 207 14.95 17.75 -4.82
C ALA A 207 13.57 17.30 -4.31
N THR A 208 12.56 17.35 -5.18
CA THR A 208 11.17 16.96 -4.91
C THR A 208 10.62 16.19 -6.10
N VAL A 209 9.63 15.33 -5.86
CA VAL A 209 8.91 14.61 -6.90
C VAL A 209 7.45 15.04 -6.88
N GLY A 210 6.84 15.18 -8.05
CA GLY A 210 5.44 15.59 -8.19
C GLY A 210 4.83 15.23 -9.54
N ALA A 211 3.53 15.50 -9.67
CA ALA A 211 2.81 15.30 -10.92
C ALA A 211 3.43 16.12 -12.07
N GLY A 212 3.60 15.50 -13.23
CA GLY A 212 4.24 16.06 -14.41
C GLY A 212 5.73 15.73 -14.55
N ASP A 213 6.40 15.29 -13.48
CA ASP A 213 7.81 14.90 -13.55
C ASP A 213 8.00 13.70 -14.49
N LYS A 214 9.11 13.73 -15.24
CA LYS A 214 9.39 12.80 -16.35
C LYS A 214 10.57 11.93 -16.00
N PHE A 215 10.36 10.63 -16.09
CA PHE A 215 11.36 9.65 -15.70
C PHE A 215 11.44 8.50 -16.69
N ARG A 216 12.55 7.78 -16.64
CA ARG A 216 12.60 6.39 -17.05
C ARG A 216 12.33 5.55 -15.81
N PHE A 217 11.16 4.93 -15.77
CA PHE A 217 10.75 4.05 -14.68
C PHE A 217 11.29 2.65 -14.95
N VAL A 218 11.87 2.03 -13.93
CA VAL A 218 12.19 0.61 -13.88
C VAL A 218 11.46 0.02 -12.69
N ALA A 219 10.64 -1.00 -12.93
CA ALA A 219 9.73 -1.52 -11.92
C ALA A 219 9.48 -3.01 -12.10
N LYS A 220 9.13 -3.72 -11.03
CA LYS A 220 8.58 -5.07 -11.15
C LYS A 220 7.10 -5.00 -11.48
N VAL A 221 6.66 -5.90 -12.36
CA VAL A 221 5.25 -6.09 -12.69
C VAL A 221 4.54 -6.67 -11.48
N GLY A 222 3.54 -5.96 -10.98
CA GLY A 222 2.66 -6.43 -9.92
C GLY A 222 1.39 -7.04 -10.50
N LYS A 223 0.26 -6.75 -9.85
CA LYS A 223 -1.08 -7.21 -10.25
C LYS A 223 -1.84 -6.12 -11.00
N PHE A 224 -2.85 -6.52 -11.76
CA PHE A 224 -3.86 -5.61 -12.28
C PHE A 224 -5.16 -5.75 -11.48
N ASN A 225 -5.80 -4.62 -11.15
CA ASN A 225 -7.14 -4.60 -10.58
C ASN A 225 -8.13 -4.13 -11.64
N ALA A 226 -8.92 -5.06 -12.18
CA ALA A 226 -9.89 -4.80 -13.24
C ALA A 226 -11.06 -3.89 -12.78
N ASP A 227 -11.46 -3.95 -11.51
CA ASP A 227 -12.54 -3.12 -10.98
C ASP A 227 -12.15 -1.63 -10.93
N GLN A 228 -10.86 -1.36 -10.77
CA GLN A 228 -10.31 0.00 -10.66
C GLN A 228 -9.55 0.44 -11.92
N CYS A 229 -9.33 -0.48 -12.86
CA CYS A 229 -8.45 -0.31 -14.02
C CYS A 229 -7.06 0.20 -13.64
N VAL A 230 -6.48 -0.34 -12.56
CA VAL A 230 -5.17 0.07 -12.05
C VAL A 230 -4.17 -1.07 -12.18
N PHE A 231 -3.02 -0.77 -12.78
CA PHE A 231 -1.92 -1.71 -12.93
C PHE A 231 -0.84 -1.42 -11.89
N PHE A 232 -0.71 -2.27 -10.87
CA PHE A 232 0.28 -2.10 -9.82
C PHE A 232 1.67 -2.51 -10.29
N LEU A 233 2.66 -1.69 -9.93
CA LEU A 233 4.07 -1.94 -10.15
C LEU A 233 4.83 -1.72 -8.82
N ASP A 234 5.98 -2.37 -8.67
CA ASP A 234 6.88 -2.11 -7.53
C ASP A 234 8.15 -1.38 -8.02
N PRO A 235 8.50 -0.22 -7.46
CA PRO A 235 9.64 0.56 -7.94
C PRO A 235 10.97 -0.18 -7.75
N VAL A 236 11.81 -0.17 -8.80
CA VAL A 236 13.19 -0.67 -8.76
C VAL A 236 14.19 0.48 -8.88
N SER A 237 13.98 1.39 -9.82
CA SER A 237 14.73 2.65 -9.95
C SER A 237 14.01 3.63 -10.84
N THR A 238 14.23 4.93 -10.60
CA THR A 238 13.58 6.01 -11.36
C THR A 238 14.65 6.98 -11.83
N GLU A 239 14.97 6.95 -13.12
CA GLU A 239 16.04 7.78 -13.68
C GLU A 239 15.47 9.09 -14.24
N ASN A 240 16.04 10.22 -13.82
CA ASN A 240 15.67 11.54 -14.33
C ASN A 240 16.05 11.69 -15.82
N ARG A 241 15.08 12.13 -16.62
CA ARG A 241 15.24 12.38 -18.07
C ARG A 241 15.51 13.84 -18.40
#